data_AF-A0A2T4U792-F1
#
_entry.id   AF-A0A2T4U792-F1
#
_cell.length_a   1.000
_cell.length_b   1.000
_cell.length_c   1.000
_cell.angle_alpha   90.00
_cell.angle_beta   90.00
_cell.angle_gamma   90.00
#
_symmetry.space_group_name_H-M   'P 1'
#
loop_
_entity.id
_entity.type
_entity.pdbx_description
1 polymer ?
#
loop_
_entity_poly.entity_id
_entity_poly.type
_entity_poly.pdbx_seq_one_letter_code
_entity_poly.pdbx_strand_id
1 'polypeptide(L)'
;MNILGTFLVRTAVYAALLTGGIALLIHTVSAVMQGEIVVYSWSALLLFSFAVFLWIIPVQIIDWLKLIKVQQRMKRIIFPYLVTLIQVMLFAMYTAALSSTIQDITFSALGLSIIVMAVASGARLLYTMMLRSIRKYKQPRVRVTAE
;
A
#
# COMPACT_ATOMS: atom_id res chain seq x y z
N MET A 1 -18.74 22.31 -14.59
CA MET A 1 -17.55 21.43 -14.67
C MET A 1 -18.02 20.06 -15.15
N ASN A 2 -17.51 19.56 -16.28
CA ASN A 2 -17.97 18.28 -16.86
C ASN A 2 -17.67 17.11 -15.92
N ILE A 3 -18.49 16.05 -15.95
CA ILE A 3 -18.36 14.83 -15.13
C ILE A 3 -16.92 14.28 -15.20
N LEU A 4 -16.33 14.30 -16.40
CA LEU A 4 -14.94 13.89 -16.64
C LEU A 4 -13.93 14.78 -15.90
N GLY A 5 -14.12 16.10 -15.89
CA GLY A 5 -13.28 17.04 -15.15
C GLY A 5 -13.37 16.85 -13.64
N THR A 6 -14.58 16.63 -13.09
CA THR A 6 -14.75 16.34 -11.66
C THR A 6 -14.09 15.03 -11.25
N PHE A 7 -14.12 14.00 -12.12
CA PHE A 7 -13.48 12.73 -11.86
C PHE A 7 -11.95 12.87 -11.83
N LEU A 8 -11.36 13.52 -12.83
CA LEU A 8 -9.91 13.73 -12.90
C LEU A 8 -9.38 14.53 -11.70
N VAL A 9 -10.07 15.60 -11.31
CA VAL A 9 -9.67 16.42 -10.15
C VAL A 9 -9.72 15.59 -8.86
N ARG A 10 -10.77 14.80 -8.64
CA ARG A 10 -10.86 13.94 -7.44
C ARG A 10 -9.73 12.91 -7.40
N THR A 11 -9.46 12.25 -8.52
CA THR A 11 -8.38 11.27 -8.61
C THR A 11 -7.02 11.91 -8.36
N ALA A 12 -6.77 13.09 -8.93
CA ALA A 12 -5.53 13.83 -8.71
C ALA A 12 -5.36 14.23 -7.23
N VAL A 13 -6.42 14.71 -6.58
CA VAL A 13 -6.41 15.04 -5.14
C VAL A 13 -6.11 13.82 -4.29
N TYR A 14 -6.75 12.68 -4.55
CA TYR A 14 -6.48 11.46 -3.80
C TYR A 14 -5.06 10.94 -4.01
N ALA A 15 -4.55 10.99 -5.25
CA ALA A 15 -3.17 10.63 -5.55
C ALA A 15 -2.20 11.53 -4.78
N ALA A 16 -2.40 12.85 -4.81
CA ALA A 16 -1.57 13.81 -4.08
C ALA A 16 -1.60 13.57 -2.56
N LEU A 17 -2.77 13.30 -1.98
CA LEU A 17 -2.92 12.98 -0.55
C LEU A 17 -2.18 11.69 -0.17
N LEU A 18 -2.28 10.64 -0.98
CA LEU A 18 -1.62 9.36 -0.70
C LEU A 18 -0.10 9.48 -0.86
N THR A 19 0.37 10.12 -1.92
CA THR A 19 1.79 10.41 -2.13
C THR A 19 2.35 11.27 -1.00
N GLY A 20 1.64 12.33 -0.62
CA GLY A 20 2.02 13.18 0.51
C GLY A 20 2.04 12.44 1.84
N GLY A 21 1.07 11.54 2.07
CA GLY A 21 1.03 10.69 3.27
C GLY A 21 2.21 9.74 3.36
N ILE A 22 2.62 9.12 2.25
CA ILE A 22 3.82 8.27 2.18
C ILE A 22 5.08 9.11 2.41
N ALA A 23 5.18 10.28 1.79
CA ALA A 23 6.32 11.19 1.98
C ALA A 23 6.47 11.62 3.44
N LEU A 24 5.35 11.99 4.08
CA LEU A 24 5.31 12.36 5.49
C LEU A 24 5.74 11.17 6.36
N LEU A 25 5.24 9.96 6.07
CA LEU A 25 5.67 8.75 6.78
C LEU A 25 7.19 8.56 6.67
N ILE A 26 7.77 8.61 5.47
CA ILE A 26 9.22 8.46 5.27
C ILE A 26 9.99 9.55 6.03
N HIS A 27 9.52 10.79 5.97
CA HIS A 27 10.15 11.90 6.68
C HIS A 27 10.11 11.72 8.21
N THR A 28 8.97 11.28 8.77
CA THR A 28 8.86 10.99 10.21
C THR A 28 9.76 9.84 10.64
N VAL A 29 9.84 8.75 9.85
CA VAL A 29 10.74 7.63 10.14
C VAL A 29 12.21 8.07 10.05
N SER A 30 12.56 8.90 9.07
CA SER A 30 13.90 9.50 8.94
C SER A 30 14.28 10.34 10.15
N ALA A 31 13.35 11.16 10.66
CA ALA A 31 13.58 11.99 11.85
C ALA A 31 13.79 11.15 13.13
N VAL A 32 13.12 10.00 13.24
CA VAL A 32 13.23 9.08 14.39
C VAL A 32 14.51 8.23 14.32
N MET A 33 14.84 7.72 13.13
CA MET A 33 15.92 6.75 12.90
C MET A 33 17.22 7.41 12.46
N GLN A 34 17.49 8.62 12.97
CA GLN A 34 18.59 9.50 12.59
C GLN A 34 19.82 8.75 12.03
N GLY A 35 20.12 8.94 10.74
CA GLY A 35 21.26 8.31 10.06
C GLY A 35 20.93 7.09 9.20
N GLU A 36 19.80 6.40 9.42
CA GLU A 36 19.40 5.23 8.62
C GLU A 36 18.69 5.62 7.31
N ILE A 37 18.08 6.81 7.29
CA ILE A 37 17.40 7.38 6.12
C ILE A 37 17.82 8.83 6.03
N VAL A 38 18.54 9.19 4.96
CA VAL A 38 18.96 10.57 4.71
C VAL A 38 18.28 11.07 3.46
N VAL A 39 17.49 12.13 3.61
CA VAL A 39 16.75 12.79 2.54
C VAL A 39 17.45 14.11 2.23
N TYR A 40 18.07 14.22 1.06
CA TYR A 40 18.77 15.43 0.63
C TYR A 40 17.84 16.38 -0.15
N SER A 41 16.80 15.84 -0.80
CA SER A 41 15.88 16.61 -1.62
C SER A 41 14.41 16.24 -1.39
N TRP A 42 13.57 17.26 -1.23
CA TRP A 42 12.12 17.11 -1.15
C TRP A 42 11.50 16.63 -2.48
N SER A 43 12.07 17.01 -3.62
CA SER A 43 11.56 16.55 -4.93
C SER A 43 11.82 15.06 -5.11
N ALA A 44 13.00 14.59 -4.70
CA ALA A 44 13.32 13.16 -4.68
C ALA A 44 12.37 12.41 -3.73
N LEU A 45 12.07 12.97 -2.55
CA LEU A 45 11.16 12.35 -1.58
C LEU A 45 9.76 12.17 -2.16
N LEU A 46 9.24 13.20 -2.83
CA LEU A 46 7.93 13.14 -3.49
C LEU A 46 7.94 12.14 -4.66
N LEU A 47 9.00 12.11 -5.45
CA LEU A 47 9.14 11.17 -6.57
C LEU A 47 9.21 9.71 -6.08
N PHE A 48 10.01 9.46 -5.04
CA PHE A 48 10.09 8.13 -4.40
C PHE A 48 8.72 7.73 -3.84
N SER A 49 8.05 8.63 -3.13
CA SER A 49 6.73 8.38 -2.55
C SER A 49 5.66 8.12 -3.62
N PHE A 50 5.76 8.81 -4.75
CA PHE A 50 4.88 8.59 -5.90
C PHE A 50 5.14 7.23 -6.55
N ALA A 51 6.42 6.84 -6.71
CA ALA A 51 6.77 5.51 -7.21
C ALA A 51 6.27 4.39 -6.28
N VAL A 52 6.43 4.56 -4.97
CA VAL A 52 5.86 3.65 -3.96
C VAL A 52 4.33 3.57 -4.09
N PHE A 53 3.65 4.70 -4.33
CA PHE A 53 2.21 4.71 -4.57
C PHE A 53 1.83 3.95 -5.85
N LEU A 54 2.58 4.09 -6.95
CA LEU A 54 2.35 3.36 -8.20
C LEU A 54 2.42 1.85 -8.04
N TRP A 55 3.07 1.35 -6.98
CA TRP A 55 3.06 -0.08 -6.63
C TRP A 55 1.64 -0.64 -6.41
N ILE A 56 0.64 0.21 -6.18
CA ILE A 56 -0.76 -0.21 -6.12
C ILE A 56 -1.19 -0.96 -7.39
N ILE A 57 -0.66 -0.60 -8.56
CA ILE A 57 -1.01 -1.22 -9.85
C ILE A 57 -0.55 -2.70 -9.87
N PRO A 58 0.75 -3.03 -9.68
CA PRO A 58 1.21 -4.41 -9.55
C PRO A 58 0.46 -5.21 -8.48
N VAL A 59 0.16 -4.60 -7.33
CA VAL A 59 -0.58 -5.28 -6.25
C VAL A 59 -1.97 -5.73 -6.73
N GLN A 60 -2.70 -4.89 -7.47
CA GLN A 60 -4.01 -5.27 -8.03
C GLN A 60 -3.90 -6.43 -9.02
N ILE A 61 -2.86 -6.44 -9.87
CA ILE A 61 -2.62 -7.53 -10.82
C ILE A 61 -2.33 -8.85 -10.09
N ILE A 62 -1.49 -8.81 -9.05
CA ILE A 62 -1.18 -10.00 -8.24
C ILE A 62 -2.42 -10.48 -7.48
N ASP A 63 -3.27 -9.56 -7.01
CA ASP A 63 -4.53 -9.91 -6.35
C ASP A 63 -5.50 -10.65 -7.27
N TRP A 64 -5.42 -10.48 -8.59
CA TRP A 64 -6.22 -11.28 -9.53
C TRP A 64 -5.88 -12.78 -9.48
N LEU A 65 -4.67 -13.16 -9.04
CA LEU A 65 -4.34 -14.58 -8.82
C LEU A 65 -5.24 -15.22 -7.76
N LYS A 66 -5.79 -14.43 -6.82
CA LYS A 66 -6.75 -14.90 -5.81
C LYS A 66 -8.08 -15.32 -6.41
N LEU A 67 -8.39 -14.95 -7.66
CA LEU A 67 -9.61 -15.35 -8.37
C LEU A 67 -9.54 -16.80 -8.90
N ILE A 68 -8.35 -17.42 -8.92
CA ILE A 68 -8.18 -18.80 -9.35
C ILE A 68 -8.93 -19.72 -8.38
N LYS A 69 -9.84 -20.54 -8.91
CA LYS A 69 -10.68 -21.45 -8.10
C LYS A 69 -9.84 -22.55 -7.46
N VAL A 70 -9.54 -22.41 -6.17
CA VAL A 70 -8.86 -23.46 -5.38
C VAL A 70 -9.87 -24.44 -4.79
N GLN A 71 -9.85 -25.68 -5.28
CA GLN A 71 -10.82 -26.72 -4.93
C GLN A 71 -10.52 -27.43 -3.58
N GLN A 72 -9.24 -27.58 -3.20
CA GLN A 72 -8.85 -28.27 -1.96
C GLN A 72 -8.95 -27.36 -0.71
N ARG A 73 -9.56 -27.87 0.37
CA ARG A 73 -9.84 -27.11 1.62
C ARG A 73 -8.58 -26.49 2.23
N MET A 74 -7.49 -27.25 2.35
CA MET A 74 -6.22 -26.77 2.91
C MET A 74 -5.59 -25.67 2.05
N LYS A 75 -5.58 -25.86 0.73
CA LYS A 75 -5.03 -24.87 -0.21
C LYS A 75 -5.81 -23.56 -0.19
N ARG A 76 -7.13 -23.59 0.03
CA ARG A 76 -7.96 -22.37 0.14
C ARG A 76 -7.58 -21.48 1.32
N ILE A 77 -7.13 -22.08 2.43
CA ILE A 77 -6.73 -21.32 3.63
C ILE A 77 -5.32 -20.73 3.45
N ILE A 78 -4.39 -21.50 2.88
CA ILE A 78 -2.98 -21.10 2.78
C ILE A 78 -2.74 -20.13 1.61
N PHE A 79 -3.44 -20.32 0.50
CA PHE A 79 -3.20 -19.58 -0.75
C PHE A 79 -3.27 -18.04 -0.59
N PRO A 80 -4.25 -17.45 0.12
CA PRO A 80 -4.27 -16.00 0.35
C PRO A 80 -3.03 -15.48 1.08
N TYR A 81 -2.53 -16.23 2.07
CA TYR A 81 -1.34 -15.85 2.83
C TYR A 81 -0.07 -15.95 1.97
N LEU A 82 0.03 -16.98 1.13
CA LEU A 82 1.13 -17.13 0.19
C LEU A 82 1.16 -15.97 -0.82
N VAL A 83 0.01 -15.58 -1.38
CA VAL A 83 -0.07 -14.42 -2.27
C VAL A 83 0.36 -13.14 -1.55
N THR A 84 -0.06 -12.93 -0.30
CA THR A 84 0.39 -11.75 0.47
C THR A 84 1.89 -11.77 0.75
N LEU A 85 2.48 -12.94 1.00
CA LEU A 85 3.93 -13.08 1.18
C LEU A 85 4.67 -12.67 -0.10
N ILE A 86 4.23 -13.18 -1.25
CA ILE A 86 4.80 -12.82 -2.56
C ILE A 86 4.67 -11.32 -2.80
N GLN A 87 3.51 -10.71 -2.51
CA GLN A 87 3.31 -9.27 -2.66
C GLN A 87 4.29 -8.45 -1.83
N VAL A 88 4.51 -8.84 -0.56
CA VAL A 88 5.46 -8.13 0.33
C VAL A 88 6.90 -8.33 -0.14
N MET A 89 7.28 -9.55 -0.56
CA MET A 89 8.62 -9.82 -1.08
C MET A 89 8.90 -9.02 -2.37
N LEU A 90 7.96 -9.03 -3.32
CA LEU A 90 8.08 -8.23 -4.55
C LEU A 90 8.13 -6.73 -4.24
N PHE A 91 7.34 -6.27 -3.27
CA PHE A 91 7.37 -4.87 -2.83
C PHE A 91 8.71 -4.48 -2.21
N ALA A 92 9.30 -5.36 -1.39
CA ALA A 92 10.62 -5.15 -0.81
C ALA A 92 11.71 -5.07 -1.90
N MET A 93 11.67 -5.97 -2.88
CA MET A 93 12.61 -5.91 -4.02
C MET A 93 12.40 -4.65 -4.87
N TYR A 94 11.15 -4.26 -5.10
CA TYR A 94 10.82 -3.05 -5.85
C TYR A 94 11.33 -1.79 -5.15
N THR A 95 11.08 -1.65 -3.85
CA THR A 95 11.55 -0.51 -3.06
C THR A 95 13.07 -0.48 -2.95
N ALA A 96 13.73 -1.64 -2.85
CA ALA A 96 15.19 -1.73 -2.92
C ALA A 96 15.73 -1.22 -4.28
N ALA A 97 15.12 -1.65 -5.40
CA ALA A 97 15.50 -1.17 -6.73
C ALA A 97 15.22 0.33 -6.92
N LEU A 98 14.12 0.85 -6.36
CA LEU A 98 13.85 2.30 -6.36
C LEU A 98 14.90 3.07 -5.58
N SER A 99 15.33 2.54 -4.43
CA SER A 99 16.32 3.19 -3.57
C SER A 99 17.70 3.34 -4.22
N SER A 100 18.06 2.44 -5.15
CA SER A 100 19.30 2.56 -5.92
C SER A 100 19.15 3.41 -7.18
N THR A 101 17.92 3.65 -7.65
CA THR A 101 17.65 4.41 -8.88
C THR A 101 17.47 5.91 -8.62
N ILE A 102 16.79 6.26 -7.51
CA ILE A 102 16.48 7.65 -7.19
C ILE A 102 17.65 8.25 -6.41
N GLN A 103 18.32 9.22 -7.03
CA GLN A 103 19.38 9.99 -6.40
C GLN A 103 18.80 10.94 -5.33
N ASP A 104 19.65 11.43 -4.42
CA ASP A 104 19.28 12.37 -3.34
C ASP A 104 18.39 11.82 -2.22
N ILE A 105 18.21 10.49 -2.16
CA ILE A 105 17.75 9.80 -0.95
C ILE A 105 18.62 8.56 -0.75
N THR A 106 19.17 8.42 0.45
CA THR A 106 19.96 7.23 0.81
C THR A 106 19.27 6.48 1.92
N PHE A 107 19.05 5.19 1.69
CA PHE A 107 18.48 4.26 2.66
C PHE A 107 19.56 3.25 3.05
N SER A 108 19.73 3.03 4.35
CA SER A 108 20.39 1.82 4.82
C SER A 108 19.48 0.60 4.63
N ALA A 109 20.02 -0.62 4.75
CA ALA A 109 19.21 -1.83 4.73
C ALA A 109 18.15 -1.84 5.86
N LEU A 110 18.51 -1.36 7.05
CA LEU A 110 17.60 -1.22 8.18
C LEU A 110 16.51 -0.19 7.88
N GLY A 111 16.88 1.02 7.43
CA GLY A 111 15.93 2.08 7.06
C GLY A 111 14.93 1.63 5.99
N LEU A 112 15.41 0.95 4.94
CA LEU A 112 14.55 0.40 3.90
C LEU A 112 13.58 -0.65 4.45
N SER A 113 14.07 -1.60 5.27
CA SER A 113 13.21 -2.65 5.85
C SER A 113 12.10 -2.07 6.73
N ILE A 114 12.39 -1.02 7.49
CA ILE A 114 11.44 -0.35 8.37
C ILE A 114 10.38 0.38 7.55
N ILE A 115 10.77 1.05 6.47
CA ILE A 115 9.80 1.69 5.55
C ILE A 115 8.90 0.64 4.90
N VAL A 116 9.47 -0.45 4.39
CA VAL A 116 8.69 -1.54 3.78
C VAL A 116 7.67 -2.08 4.78
N MET A 117 8.09 -2.34 6.01
CA MET A 117 7.20 -2.79 7.07
C MET A 117 6.14 -1.75 7.44
N ALA A 118 6.52 -0.47 7.58
CA ALA A 118 5.61 0.61 7.94
C ALA A 118 4.53 0.81 6.87
N VAL A 119 4.91 0.82 5.59
CA VAL A 119 3.97 0.95 4.47
C VAL A 119 3.07 -0.29 4.36
N ALA A 120 3.64 -1.51 4.44
CA ALA A 120 2.85 -2.74 4.34
C ALA A 120 1.86 -2.90 5.50
N SER A 121 2.31 -2.63 6.73
CA SER A 121 1.46 -2.70 7.93
C SER A 121 0.42 -1.57 7.94
N GLY A 122 0.82 -0.34 7.59
CA GLY A 122 -0.07 0.81 7.46
C GLY A 122 -1.19 0.58 6.44
N ALA A 123 -0.85 0.06 5.26
CA ALA A 123 -1.85 -0.30 4.24
C ALA A 123 -2.84 -1.35 4.74
N ARG A 124 -2.35 -2.37 5.45
CA ARG A 124 -3.21 -3.41 6.04
C ARG A 124 -4.11 -2.85 7.14
N LEU A 125 -3.58 -1.98 8.01
CA LEU A 125 -4.37 -1.31 9.05
C LEU A 125 -5.48 -0.47 8.42
N LEU A 126 -5.15 0.41 7.47
CA LEU A 126 -6.12 1.22 6.74
C LEU A 126 -7.21 0.36 6.08
N TYR A 127 -6.82 -0.74 5.42
CA TYR A 127 -7.77 -1.67 4.83
C TYR A 127 -8.71 -2.30 5.88
N THR A 128 -8.17 -2.74 7.02
CA THR A 128 -9.01 -3.31 8.09
C THR A 128 -9.94 -2.27 8.73
N MET A 129 -9.48 -1.03 8.90
CA MET A 129 -10.31 0.07 9.40
C MET A 129 -11.44 0.38 8.41
N MET A 130 -11.13 0.47 7.12
CA MET A 130 -12.13 0.67 6.06
C MET A 130 -13.17 -0.46 6.08
N LEU A 131 -12.75 -1.72 6.16
CA LEU A 131 -13.67 -2.86 6.27
C LEU A 131 -14.55 -2.79 7.53
N ARG A 132 -14.00 -2.40 8.68
CA ARG A 132 -14.78 -2.22 9.92
C ARG A 132 -15.82 -1.12 9.76
N SER A 133 -15.46 -0.01 9.14
CA SER A 133 -16.39 1.09 8.87
C SER A 133 -17.52 0.67 7.94
N ILE A 134 -17.21 -0.05 6.85
CA ILE A 134 -18.21 -0.53 5.89
C ILE A 134 -19.13 -1.60 6.49
N ARG A 135 -18.60 -2.48 7.36
CA ARG A 135 -19.40 -3.53 8.02
C ARG A 135 -20.56 -2.97 8.84
N LYS A 136 -20.43 -1.76 9.41
CA LYS A 136 -21.52 -1.09 10.15
C LYS A 136 -22.72 -0.74 9.26
N TYR A 137 -22.52 -0.61 7.95
CA TYR A 137 -23.58 -0.29 6.98
C TYR A 137 -24.13 -1.53 6.27
N LYS A 138 -23.56 -2.72 6.48
CA LYS A 138 -24.15 -3.97 5.97
C LYS A 138 -25.31 -4.38 6.87
N GLN A 139 -26.53 -4.12 6.42
CA GLN A 139 -27.72 -4.76 6.98
C GLN A 139 -27.64 -6.28 6.76
N PRO A 140 -28.03 -7.12 7.75
CA PRO A 140 -28.13 -8.56 7.54
C PRO A 140 -29.15 -8.83 6.44
N ARG A 141 -28.71 -9.44 5.33
CA ARG A 141 -29.55 -9.75 4.16
C ARG A 141 -30.60 -10.83 4.40
N VAL A 142 -30.59 -11.47 5.57
CA VAL A 142 -31.55 -12.51 5.93
C VAL A 142 -32.15 -12.14 7.27
N ARG A 143 -33.37 -11.56 7.26
CA ARG A 143 -34.27 -11.70 8.39
C ARG A 143 -34.66 -13.17 8.41
N VAL A 144 -34.19 -13.93 9.40
CA VAL A 144 -34.77 -15.22 9.70
C VAL A 144 -36.15 -14.91 10.28
N THR A 145 -37.18 -14.86 9.43
CA THR A 145 -38.57 -14.97 9.89
C THR A 145 -38.73 -16.39 10.38
N ALA A 146 -38.81 -16.53 11.71
CA ALA A 146 -39.36 -17.71 12.33
C ALA A 146 -40.88 -17.64 12.12
N GLU A 147 -41.36 -18.28 11.05
CA GLU A 147 -42.74 -18.76 10.93
C GLU A 147 -42.71 -20.28 10.99
#